data_AF-A0AAV4DKR0-F1
#
_entry.id   AF-A0AAV4DKR0-F1
#
_cell.length_a   1.000
_cell.length_b   1.000
_cell.length_c   1.000
_cell.angle_alpha   90.00
_cell.angle_beta   90.00
_cell.angle_gamma   90.00
#
_symmetry.space_group_name_H-M   'P 1'
#
loop_
_entity.id
_entity.type
_entity.pdbx_description
1 polymer ?
#
loop_
_entity_poly.entity_id
_entity_poly.type
_entity_poly.pdbx_seq_one_letter_code
_entity_poly.pdbx_strand_id
1 'polypeptide(L)'
;MIRPNRRVKQKEIADEVGISKARVHHILTTVLGYRKVSARWVPRQLTVEVKAQRKDMCNQFLERYNAEGEAFLQRILTGDESWVHHYDI
;
A
#
# COMPACT_ATOMS: atom_id res chain seq x y z
N MET A 1 3.02 -21.85 -1.02
CA MET A 1 3.46 -21.16 0.21
C MET A 1 3.50 -19.62 0.09
N ILE A 2 4.43 -19.01 -0.67
CA ILE A 2 4.65 -17.54 -0.63
C ILE A 2 3.60 -16.72 -1.43
N ARG A 3 3.17 -17.23 -2.60
CA ARG A 3 2.15 -16.55 -3.44
C ARG A 3 0.81 -16.35 -2.71
N PRO A 4 0.22 -17.38 -2.03
CA PRO A 4 -1.04 -17.19 -1.30
C PRO A 4 -0.86 -16.40 0.01
N ASN A 5 0.32 -16.43 0.63
CA ASN A 5 0.61 -15.64 1.84
C ASN A 5 1.96 -14.93 1.74
N ARG A 6 1.93 -13.64 1.36
CA ARG A 6 3.14 -12.80 1.23
C ARG A 6 3.77 -12.41 2.58
N ARG A 7 3.17 -12.78 3.70
CA ARG A 7 3.64 -12.49 5.07
C ARG A 7 4.26 -13.72 5.76
N VAL A 8 4.38 -14.85 5.07
CA VAL A 8 5.02 -16.06 5.60
C VAL A 8 6.47 -15.80 6.01
N LYS A 9 6.88 -16.33 7.16
CA LYS A 9 8.24 -16.16 7.67
C LYS A 9 9.17 -17.15 7.00
N GLN A 10 10.41 -16.74 6.72
CA GLN A 10 11.43 -17.64 6.15
C GLN A 10 11.69 -18.88 7.03
N LYS A 11 11.49 -18.78 8.35
CA LYS A 11 11.59 -19.91 9.28
C LYS A 11 10.49 -20.95 9.00
N GLU A 12 9.25 -20.51 8.85
CA GLU A 12 8.11 -21.41 8.54
C GLU A 12 8.34 -22.15 7.21
N ILE A 13 8.89 -21.47 6.20
CA ILE A 13 9.30 -22.10 4.94
C ILE A 13 10.41 -23.14 5.16
N ALA A 14 11.40 -22.81 6.00
CA ALA A 14 12.51 -23.72 6.29
C ALA A 14 12.02 -25.00 6.98
N ASP A 15 11.13 -24.83 7.96
CA ASP A 15 10.54 -25.92 8.73
C ASP A 15 9.64 -26.80 7.84
N GLU A 16 8.85 -26.21 6.93
CA GLU A 16 7.96 -26.95 6.00
C GLU A 16 8.74 -27.72 4.92
N VAL A 17 9.80 -27.12 4.36
CA VAL A 17 10.56 -27.72 3.23
C VAL A 17 11.75 -28.57 3.72
N GLY A 18 12.07 -28.53 5.03
CA GLY A 18 13.15 -29.30 5.62
C GLY A 18 14.55 -28.83 5.20
N ILE A 19 14.71 -27.54 4.90
CA ILE A 19 16.01 -26.94 4.51
C ILE A 19 16.40 -25.80 5.45
N SER A 20 17.68 -25.44 5.47
CA SER A 20 18.14 -24.35 6.33
C SER A 20 17.52 -23.01 5.94
N LYS A 21 17.24 -22.15 6.92
CA LYS A 21 16.75 -20.79 6.71
C LYS A 21 17.64 -19.97 5.77
N ALA A 22 18.96 -20.18 5.81
CA ALA A 22 19.91 -19.53 4.91
C ALA A 22 19.68 -19.93 3.44
N ARG A 23 19.40 -21.22 3.19
CA ARG A 23 19.09 -21.73 1.85
C ARG A 23 17.73 -21.25 1.36
N VAL A 24 16.73 -21.17 2.24
CA VAL A 24 15.46 -20.47 1.94
C VAL A 24 15.71 -19.03 1.53
N HIS A 25 16.52 -18.29 2.30
CA HIS A 25 16.84 -16.90 1.99
C HIS A 25 17.46 -16.76 0.59
N HIS A 26 18.46 -17.57 0.27
CA HIS A 26 19.13 -17.55 -1.03
C HIS A 26 18.16 -17.87 -2.18
N ILE A 27 17.32 -18.90 -2.04
CA ILE A 27 16.32 -19.25 -3.07
C ILE A 27 15.35 -18.09 -3.25
N LEU A 28 14.84 -17.50 -2.16
CA LEU A 28 13.91 -16.38 -2.24
C LEU A 28 14.52 -15.18 -2.97
N THR A 29 15.72 -14.74 -2.57
CA THR A 29 16.29 -13.47 -3.06
C THR A 29 17.04 -13.62 -4.37
N THR A 30 17.82 -14.69 -4.53
CA THR A 30 18.75 -14.85 -5.66
C THR A 30 18.13 -15.65 -6.80
N VAL A 31 17.45 -16.76 -6.49
CA VAL A 31 16.86 -17.63 -7.53
C VAL A 31 15.50 -17.11 -7.99
N LEU A 32 14.64 -16.71 -7.04
CA LEU A 32 13.27 -16.28 -7.31
C LEU A 32 13.10 -14.76 -7.40
N GLY A 33 14.13 -13.97 -7.04
CA GLY A 33 14.10 -12.51 -7.13
C GLY A 33 13.12 -11.82 -6.16
N TYR A 34 12.67 -12.50 -5.10
CA TYR A 34 11.81 -11.90 -4.08
C TYR A 34 12.61 -10.94 -3.19
N ARG A 35 11.99 -9.80 -2.89
CA ARG A 35 12.48 -8.84 -1.89
C ARG A 35 11.52 -8.74 -0.71
N LYS A 36 12.07 -8.55 0.49
CA LYS A 36 11.25 -8.20 1.66
C LYS A 36 10.77 -6.76 1.51
N VAL A 37 9.46 -6.57 1.52
CA VAL A 37 8.83 -5.24 1.52
C VAL A 37 8.10 -5.07 2.83
N SER A 38 8.34 -3.96 3.53
CA SER A 38 7.61 -3.61 4.74
C SER A 38 6.15 -3.31 4.42
N ALA A 39 5.24 -3.72 5.32
CA ALA A 39 3.85 -3.32 5.21
C ALA A 39 3.75 -1.80 5.31
N ARG A 40 2.85 -1.20 4.50
CA ARG A 40 2.52 0.22 4.59
C ARG A 40 1.36 0.39 5.56
N TRP A 41 1.45 1.39 6.44
CA TRP A 41 0.32 1.82 7.25
C TRP A 41 -0.75 2.41 6.33
N VAL A 42 -2.01 2.00 6.55
CA VAL A 42 -3.17 2.51 5.83
C VAL A 42 -4.06 3.21 6.86
N PRO A 43 -4.49 4.46 6.63
CA PRO A 43 -5.20 5.25 7.64
C PRO A 43 -6.49 4.59 8.17
N ARG A 44 -7.20 3.85 7.32
CA ARG A 44 -8.46 3.21 7.68
C ARG A 44 -8.71 1.95 6.85
N GLN A 45 -9.33 0.95 7.47
CA GLN A 45 -9.91 -0.18 6.76
C GLN A 45 -11.26 0.22 6.15
N LEU A 46 -11.32 0.35 4.84
CA LEU A 46 -12.54 0.74 4.12
C LEU A 46 -13.45 -0.46 3.84
N THR A 47 -14.77 -0.24 3.93
CA THR A 47 -15.77 -1.21 3.49
C THR A 47 -15.82 -1.31 1.97
N VAL A 48 -16.53 -2.31 1.42
CA VAL A 48 -16.66 -2.49 -0.03
C VAL A 48 -17.40 -1.30 -0.66
N GLU A 49 -18.43 -0.81 0.03
CA GLU A 49 -19.29 0.30 -0.40
C GLU A 49 -18.49 1.60 -0.46
N VAL A 50 -17.70 1.91 0.57
CA VAL A 50 -16.85 3.11 0.60
C VAL A 50 -15.77 3.05 -0.49
N LYS A 51 -15.25 1.86 -0.82
CA LYS A 51 -14.31 1.70 -1.93
C LYS A 51 -14.96 1.97 -3.28
N ALA A 52 -16.18 1.49 -3.48
CA ALA A 52 -16.95 1.74 -4.71
C ALA A 52 -17.22 3.23 -4.87
N GLN A 53 -17.77 3.88 -3.83
CA GLN A 53 -18.05 5.32 -3.83
C GLN A 53 -16.79 6.15 -4.11
N ARG A 54 -15.65 5.81 -3.50
CA ARG A 54 -14.37 6.49 -3.77
C ARG A 54 -13.93 6.33 -5.23
N LYS A 55 -14.07 5.14 -5.80
CA LYS A 55 -13.72 4.89 -7.21
C LYS A 55 -14.60 5.73 -8.13
N ASP A 56 -15.91 5.77 -7.87
CA ASP A 56 -16.87 6.51 -8.70
C ASP A 56 -16.60 8.01 -8.63
N MET A 57 -16.32 8.54 -7.44
CA MET A 57 -15.93 9.94 -7.26
C MET A 57 -14.62 10.28 -8.00
N CYS A 58 -13.61 9.42 -7.91
CA CYS A 58 -12.35 9.61 -8.65
C CYS A 58 -12.58 9.61 -10.17
N ASN A 59 -13.45 8.74 -10.69
CA ASN A 59 -13.77 8.72 -12.11
C ASN A 59 -14.46 10.02 -12.55
N GLN A 60 -15.42 10.53 -11.77
CA GLN A 60 -16.08 11.80 -12.06
C GLN A 60 -15.09 12.97 -12.07
N PHE A 61 -14.17 13.02 -11.10
CA PHE A 61 -13.11 14.05 -11.09
C PHE A 61 -12.15 13.92 -12.27
N LEU A 62 -11.81 12.70 -12.68
CA LEU A 62 -10.96 12.45 -13.84
C LEU A 62 -11.65 12.87 -15.15
N GLU A 63 -12.92 12.51 -15.34
CA GLU A 63 -13.72 12.94 -16.49
C GLU A 63 -13.79 14.46 -16.58
N ARG A 64 -14.01 15.12 -15.44
CA ARG A 64 -14.05 16.59 -15.37
C ARG A 64 -12.69 17.22 -15.70
N TYR A 65 -11.61 16.66 -15.18
CA TYR A 65 -10.26 17.11 -15.54
C TYR A 65 -9.98 16.91 -17.04
N ASN A 66 -10.41 15.81 -17.64
CA ASN A 66 -10.23 15.59 -19.08
C ASN A 66 -11.02 16.59 -19.93
N ALA A 67 -12.17 17.07 -19.44
CA ALA A 67 -12.98 18.06 -20.15
C ALA A 67 -12.45 19.50 -19.99
N GLU A 68 -11.97 19.87 -18.80
CA GLU A 68 -11.68 21.26 -18.43
C GLU A 68 -10.17 21.55 -18.26
N GLY A 69 -9.33 20.52 -18.16
CA GLY A 69 -7.89 20.61 -17.95
C GLY A 69 -7.51 21.36 -16.67
N GLU A 70 -6.42 22.12 -16.75
CA GLU A 70 -5.89 22.90 -15.62
C GLU A 70 -6.87 23.96 -15.08
N ALA A 71 -7.79 24.45 -15.90
CA ALA A 71 -8.80 25.41 -15.45
C ALA A 71 -9.71 24.83 -14.37
N PHE A 72 -9.92 23.50 -14.33
CA PHE A 72 -10.58 22.83 -13.22
C PHE A 72 -9.77 22.92 -11.93
N LEU A 73 -8.49 22.54 -11.98
CA LEU A 73 -7.63 22.51 -10.79
C LEU A 73 -7.42 23.92 -10.20
N GLN A 74 -7.26 24.94 -11.04
CA GLN A 74 -7.04 26.33 -10.61
C GLN A 74 -8.22 26.92 -9.81
N ARG A 75 -9.41 26.34 -9.91
CA ARG A 75 -10.60 26.77 -9.15
C ARG A 75 -10.76 26.04 -7.81
N ILE A 76 -9.95 25.02 -7.53
CA ILE A 76 -10.03 24.25 -6.29
C ILE A 76 -9.31 25.02 -5.19
N LEU A 77 -10.05 25.42 -4.16
CA LEU A 77 -9.50 25.84 -2.87
C LEU A 77 -9.66 24.68 -1.89
N THR A 78 -8.57 24.29 -1.22
CA THR A 78 -8.55 23.21 -0.24
C THR A 78 -7.86 23.65 1.05
N GLY A 79 -8.23 23.03 2.15
CA GLY A 79 -7.66 23.25 3.47
C GLY A 79 -7.93 22.05 4.36
N ASP A 80 -7.04 21.81 5.32
CA ASP A 80 -7.18 20.77 6.35
C ASP A 80 -6.49 21.26 7.62
N GLU A 81 -6.86 20.68 8.76
CA GLU A 81 -6.29 21.02 10.05
C GLU A 81 -5.19 20.01 10.42
N SER A 82 -4.08 20.49 10.97
CA SER A 82 -2.99 19.64 11.44
C SER A 82 -2.63 20.02 12.86
N TRP A 83 -2.48 19.00 13.71
CA TRP A 83 -2.03 19.18 15.08
C TRP A 83 -0.54 19.52 15.10
N VAL A 84 -0.18 20.61 15.78
CA VAL A 84 1.22 20.98 16.05
C VAL A 84 1.51 20.64 17.49
N HIS A 85 2.47 19.74 17.71
CA HIS A 85 2.87 19.35 19.06
C HIS A 85 3.83 20.39 19.65
N HIS A 86 3.50 20.92 20.82
CA HIS A 86 4.38 21.78 21.62
C HIS A 86 5.18 20.92 22.58
N TYR A 87 6.49 21.16 22.67
CA TYR A 87 7.36 20.55 23.66
C TYR A 87 7.65 21.57 24.76
N ASP A 88 7.40 21.19 26.02
CA ASP A 88 7.89 21.94 27.17
C ASP A 88 9.42 21.76 27.26
N ILE A 89 10.16 22.87 27.37
CA ILE A 89 11.63 22.88 27.54
C ILE A 89 11.97 22.72 29.02
#